data_AF-A0AA94L3A0-F1
#
_entry.id   AF-A0AA94L3A0-F1
#
_cell.length_a   1.000
_cell.length_b   1.000
_cell.length_c   1.000
_cell.angle_alpha   90.00
_cell.angle_beta   90.00
_cell.angle_gamma   90.00
#
_symmetry.space_group_name_H-M   'P 1'
#
loop_
_entity.id
_entity.type
_entity.pdbx_description
1 polymer ?
#
loop_
_entity_poly.entity_id
_entity_poly.type
_entity_poly.pdbx_seq_one_letter_code
_entity_poly.pdbx_strand_id
1 'polypeptide(L)'
;KVKQLADLLESRGARVSYGIHPVAGRMPGHMNVLLAEANVDYEHLLEMDTVNPMFAESDLVIVVGANDVVNPAANSAEGTPIYGMPILKVEDCSNIIIANYDDKPGYAGVPNPLYEREGVILMTGDAGKTFDRLLAYAQGESPAAPAAAPAVSGGADQVDMVLKEAKNVIIVPGYGMALAQAQHKVKQLADLLESRGAKISYGIHPVAGRMPGHMNVLLAEANVDYENLLEMDVVNPMFAEADLVIVIGANDVVNPAANTAEGTPIYGMPILKADEAKNIIICNYDDKPGYAGVDNTLYGRPGVIMMLGDASATMDKLIAMVQK
;
A
#
# COMPACT_ATOMS: atom_id res chain seq x y z
N LYS A 1 6.93 9.69 -3.52
CA LYS A 1 6.86 10.64 -4.66
C LYS A 1 6.20 11.96 -4.29
N VAL A 2 4.95 11.97 -3.81
CA VAL A 2 4.29 13.20 -3.33
C VAL A 2 5.14 13.90 -2.26
N LYS A 3 5.56 13.17 -1.22
CA LYS A 3 6.47 13.69 -0.17
C LYS A 3 7.80 14.21 -0.72
N GLN A 4 8.39 13.54 -1.71
CA GLN A 4 9.66 13.99 -2.30
C GLN A 4 9.51 15.34 -3.02
N LEU A 5 8.38 15.55 -3.71
CA LEU A 5 8.08 16.85 -4.34
C LEU A 5 7.85 17.92 -3.27
N ALA A 6 7.10 17.59 -2.21
CA ALA A 6 6.90 18.49 -1.08
C ALA A 6 8.23 18.91 -0.44
N ASP A 7 9.11 17.95 -0.12
CA ASP A 7 10.42 18.21 0.48
C ASP A 7 11.30 19.10 -0.39
N LEU A 8 11.25 18.88 -1.70
CA LEU A 8 11.98 19.72 -2.65
C LEU A 8 11.43 21.16 -2.66
N LEU A 9 10.10 21.33 -2.64
CA LEU A 9 9.47 22.65 -2.59
C LEU A 9 9.77 23.35 -1.27
N GLU A 10 9.68 22.64 -0.15
CA GLU A 10 9.98 23.16 1.20
C GLU A 10 11.45 23.55 1.34
N SER A 11 12.38 22.78 0.78
CA SER A 11 13.81 23.13 0.75
C SER A 11 14.10 24.45 0.01
N ARG A 12 13.15 24.92 -0.81
CA ARG A 12 13.21 26.20 -1.54
C ARG A 12 12.37 27.29 -0.89
N GLY A 13 11.85 27.04 0.30
CA GLY A 13 11.10 28.01 1.10
C GLY A 13 9.59 28.02 0.87
N ALA A 14 9.05 27.06 0.10
CA ALA A 14 7.60 26.89 0.02
C ALA A 14 7.06 26.34 1.35
N ARG A 15 5.79 26.63 1.66
CA ARG A 15 5.04 25.95 2.73
C ARG A 15 4.14 24.92 2.09
N VAL A 16 4.26 23.66 2.50
CA VAL A 16 3.45 22.57 1.93
C VAL A 16 2.53 21.99 3.01
N SER A 17 1.27 21.79 2.64
CA SER A 17 0.24 21.17 3.48
C SER A 17 -0.57 20.17 2.65
N TYR A 18 -1.10 19.15 3.30
CA TYR A 18 -1.81 18.04 2.66
C TYR A 18 -3.28 18.11 3.04
N GLY A 19 -4.14 18.55 2.12
CA GLY A 19 -5.59 18.53 2.31
C GLY A 19 -6.15 17.14 2.03
N ILE A 20 -6.85 16.55 3.00
CA ILE A 20 -7.49 15.24 2.85
C ILE A 20 -9.01 15.41 2.92
N HIS A 21 -9.72 14.87 1.93
CA HIS A 21 -11.16 14.73 2.02
C HIS A 21 -11.51 13.48 2.83
N PRO A 22 -12.47 13.51 3.77
CA PRO A 22 -12.72 12.39 4.71
C PRO A 22 -13.15 11.08 4.04
N VAL A 23 -13.72 11.16 2.82
CA VAL A 23 -14.09 9.99 2.01
C VAL A 23 -13.12 9.73 0.85
N ALA A 24 -11.94 10.34 0.85
CA ALA A 24 -10.91 10.04 -0.13
C ALA A 24 -10.32 8.63 0.08
N GLY A 25 -10.12 7.92 -1.02
CA GLY A 25 -9.70 6.52 -1.01
C GLY A 25 -10.88 5.56 -0.91
N ARG A 26 -10.59 4.31 -0.57
CA ARG A 26 -11.60 3.22 -0.55
C ARG A 26 -12.30 3.04 0.80
N MET A 27 -11.79 3.69 1.85
CA MET A 27 -12.32 3.59 3.21
C MET A 27 -11.95 4.84 4.04
N PRO A 28 -12.66 5.13 5.14
CA PRO A 28 -12.29 6.23 6.03
C PRO A 28 -10.84 6.11 6.51
N GLY A 29 -10.11 7.22 6.48
CA GLY A 29 -8.70 7.30 6.90
C GLY A 29 -7.68 6.67 5.93
N HIS A 30 -8.12 6.20 4.75
CA HIS A 30 -7.23 5.58 3.76
C HIS A 30 -6.07 6.52 3.38
N MET A 31 -6.35 7.78 3.06
CA MET A 31 -5.29 8.72 2.68
C MET A 31 -4.32 9.04 3.82
N ASN A 32 -4.81 9.08 5.07
CA ASN A 32 -3.96 9.26 6.24
C ASN A 32 -2.94 8.12 6.36
N VAL A 33 -3.34 6.89 6.00
CA VAL A 33 -2.47 5.72 5.98
C VAL A 33 -1.35 5.91 4.97
N LEU A 34 -1.70 6.16 3.71
CA LEU A 34 -0.73 6.26 2.62
C LEU A 34 0.24 7.44 2.81
N LEU A 35 -0.23 8.56 3.38
CA LEU A 35 0.63 9.70 3.67
C LEU A 35 1.56 9.45 4.86
N ALA A 36 1.08 8.74 5.90
CA ALA A 36 1.94 8.30 7.00
C ALA A 36 3.03 7.32 6.53
N GLU A 37 2.71 6.38 5.62
CA GLU A 37 3.71 5.51 4.98
C GLU A 37 4.80 6.28 4.24
N ALA A 38 4.42 7.38 3.61
CA ALA A 38 5.34 8.27 2.94
C ALA A 38 6.14 9.17 3.90
N ASN A 39 6.01 8.98 5.22
CA ASN A 39 6.60 9.81 6.28
C ASN A 39 6.15 11.29 6.21
N VAL A 40 4.88 11.53 5.91
CA VAL A 40 4.27 12.85 6.09
C VAL A 40 3.87 13.01 7.55
N ASP A 41 4.34 14.08 8.19
CA ASP A 41 4.00 14.38 9.58
C ASP A 41 2.52 14.71 9.73
N TYR A 42 1.91 14.19 10.79
CA TYR A 42 0.47 14.33 11.04
C TYR A 42 0.02 15.81 11.14
N GLU A 43 0.90 16.70 11.64
CA GLU A 43 0.63 18.15 11.73
C GLU A 43 0.42 18.82 10.37
N HIS A 44 0.93 18.21 9.29
CA HIS A 44 0.75 18.71 7.93
C HIS A 44 -0.48 18.12 7.23
N LEU A 45 -1.18 17.17 7.87
CA LEU A 45 -2.41 16.57 7.36
C LEU A 45 -3.60 17.40 7.84
N LEU A 46 -4.24 18.10 6.90
CA LEU A 46 -5.32 19.02 7.19
C LEU A 46 -6.65 18.44 6.74
N GLU A 47 -7.58 18.37 7.69
CA GLU A 47 -8.98 18.05 7.42
C GLU A 47 -9.66 19.14 6.59
N MET A 48 -10.74 18.78 5.90
CA MET A 48 -11.45 19.62 4.94
C MET A 48 -11.81 21.01 5.47
N ASP A 49 -12.32 21.11 6.70
CA ASP A 49 -12.73 22.39 7.30
C ASP A 49 -11.53 23.33 7.55
N THR A 50 -10.36 22.77 7.80
CA THR A 50 -9.11 23.52 8.03
C THR A 50 -8.46 23.93 6.72
N VAL A 51 -8.44 23.04 5.71
CA VAL A 51 -7.73 23.31 4.44
C VAL A 51 -8.54 24.15 3.46
N ASN A 52 -9.88 24.07 3.48
CA ASN A 52 -10.73 24.79 2.52
C ASN A 52 -10.48 26.31 2.49
N PRO A 53 -10.38 27.02 3.64
CA PRO A 53 -10.05 28.45 3.63
C PRO A 53 -8.68 28.78 3.02
N MET A 54 -7.74 27.82 3.03
CA MET A 54 -6.36 28.03 2.57
C MET A 54 -6.23 27.99 1.04
N PHE A 55 -7.18 27.39 0.31
CA PHE A 55 -7.06 27.26 -1.15
C PHE A 55 -7.02 28.61 -1.87
N ALA A 56 -7.79 29.59 -1.40
CA ALA A 56 -7.79 30.94 -1.96
C ALA A 56 -6.45 31.68 -1.76
N GLU A 57 -5.69 31.34 -0.72
CA GLU A 57 -4.39 31.94 -0.40
C GLU A 57 -3.21 31.14 -0.98
N SER A 58 -3.47 29.95 -1.52
CA SER A 58 -2.43 29.06 -2.03
C SER A 58 -1.99 29.47 -3.43
N ASP A 59 -0.67 29.55 -3.65
CA ASP A 59 -0.10 29.87 -4.96
C ASP A 59 -0.30 28.75 -5.99
N LEU A 60 -0.32 27.50 -5.51
CA LEU A 60 -0.45 26.27 -6.31
C LEU A 60 -1.14 25.17 -5.51
N VAL A 61 -2.11 24.51 -6.13
CA VAL A 61 -2.72 23.26 -5.63
C VAL A 61 -2.39 22.11 -6.57
N ILE A 62 -1.94 20.97 -6.03
CA ILE A 62 -1.75 19.73 -6.79
C ILE A 62 -2.78 18.70 -6.33
N VAL A 63 -3.73 18.38 -7.19
CA VAL A 63 -4.74 17.34 -6.98
C VAL A 63 -4.17 15.99 -7.43
N VAL A 64 -4.21 14.98 -6.56
CA VAL A 64 -3.62 13.65 -6.83
C VAL A 64 -4.71 12.59 -6.82
N GLY A 65 -5.05 12.04 -7.98
CA GLY A 65 -5.99 10.92 -8.09
C GLY A 65 -7.40 11.20 -7.58
N ALA A 66 -7.80 12.47 -7.46
CA ALA A 66 -9.10 12.88 -6.94
C ALA A 66 -9.97 13.48 -8.05
N ASN A 67 -11.23 13.03 -8.11
CA ASN A 67 -12.24 13.57 -9.02
C ASN A 67 -13.45 14.07 -8.23
N ASP A 68 -14.30 13.17 -7.73
CA ASP A 68 -15.59 13.56 -7.13
C ASP A 68 -15.43 14.47 -5.90
N VAL A 69 -14.42 14.22 -5.06
CA VAL A 69 -14.15 14.98 -3.81
C VAL A 69 -13.61 16.40 -4.04
N VAL A 70 -13.26 16.74 -5.28
CA VAL A 70 -12.83 18.08 -5.70
C VAL A 70 -13.75 18.66 -6.78
N ASN A 71 -14.87 17.99 -7.09
CA ASN A 71 -15.71 18.31 -8.24
C ASN A 71 -16.72 19.44 -7.90
N PRO A 72 -16.58 20.65 -8.47
CA PRO A 72 -17.50 21.75 -8.20
C PRO A 72 -18.95 21.50 -8.58
N ALA A 73 -19.21 20.52 -9.48
CA ALA A 73 -20.56 20.14 -9.85
C ALA A 73 -21.38 19.65 -8.63
N ALA A 74 -20.74 19.25 -7.53
CA ALA A 74 -21.42 18.99 -6.26
C ALA A 74 -22.27 20.18 -5.77
N ASN A 75 -21.90 21.41 -6.10
CA ASN A 75 -22.61 22.62 -5.70
C ASN A 75 -23.78 22.99 -6.62
N SER A 76 -23.84 22.43 -7.84
CA SER A 76 -24.75 22.94 -8.89
C SER A 76 -25.52 21.87 -9.67
N ALA A 77 -25.04 20.62 -9.70
CA ALA A 77 -25.63 19.55 -10.51
C ALA A 77 -26.73 18.80 -9.75
N GLU A 78 -27.88 19.45 -9.58
CA GLU A 78 -29.06 18.87 -8.93
C GLU A 78 -29.43 17.49 -9.49
N GLY A 79 -29.78 16.56 -8.59
CA GLY A 79 -30.19 15.20 -8.96
C GLY A 79 -29.03 14.24 -9.25
N THR A 80 -27.78 14.68 -9.15
CA THR A 80 -26.61 13.80 -9.27
C THR A 80 -26.18 13.22 -7.91
N PRO A 81 -25.44 12.09 -7.88
CA PRO A 81 -24.98 11.49 -6.62
C PRO A 81 -24.06 12.38 -5.77
N ILE A 82 -23.42 13.40 -6.38
CA ILE A 82 -22.53 14.32 -5.66
C ILE A 82 -23.21 15.62 -5.26
N TYR A 83 -24.47 15.85 -5.64
CA TYR A 83 -25.13 17.12 -5.31
C TYR A 83 -25.27 17.30 -3.80
N GLY A 84 -24.76 18.42 -3.28
CA GLY A 84 -24.71 18.72 -1.85
C GLY A 84 -23.63 17.99 -1.07
N MET A 85 -22.78 17.19 -1.74
CA MET A 85 -21.60 16.58 -1.11
C MET A 85 -20.59 17.69 -0.78
N PRO A 86 -20.04 17.72 0.44
CA PRO A 86 -18.89 18.57 0.73
C PRO A 86 -17.73 18.22 -0.21
N ILE A 87 -16.97 19.23 -0.64
CA ILE A 87 -15.80 19.05 -1.49
C ILE A 87 -14.62 19.86 -0.95
N LEU A 88 -13.41 19.46 -1.32
CA LEU A 88 -12.24 20.32 -1.23
C LEU A 88 -12.38 21.43 -2.28
N LYS A 89 -12.44 22.69 -1.85
CA LYS A 89 -12.65 23.87 -2.69
C LYS A 89 -11.38 24.28 -3.44
N VAL A 90 -10.76 23.33 -4.11
CA VAL A 90 -9.52 23.55 -4.88
C VAL A 90 -9.72 24.59 -5.98
N GLU A 91 -10.96 24.76 -6.46
CA GLU A 91 -11.36 25.79 -7.41
C GLU A 91 -11.18 27.23 -6.89
N ASP A 92 -10.95 27.44 -5.59
CA ASP A 92 -10.65 28.78 -5.08
C ASP A 92 -9.18 29.18 -5.35
N CYS A 93 -8.31 28.22 -5.68
CA CYS A 93 -6.90 28.48 -6.00
C CYS A 93 -6.73 28.97 -7.45
N SER A 94 -5.74 29.85 -7.69
CA SER A 94 -5.46 30.40 -9.01
C SER A 94 -4.76 29.40 -9.95
N ASN A 95 -3.79 28.63 -9.45
CA ASN A 95 -3.03 27.66 -10.24
C ASN A 95 -3.26 26.25 -9.72
N ILE A 96 -3.70 25.34 -10.58
CA ILE A 96 -4.01 23.97 -10.18
C ILE A 96 -3.35 23.00 -11.14
N ILE A 97 -2.68 21.98 -10.60
CA ILE A 97 -2.22 20.82 -11.37
C ILE A 97 -3.07 19.62 -10.94
N ILE A 98 -3.63 18.90 -11.90
CA ILE A 98 -4.42 17.69 -11.62
C ILE A 98 -3.68 16.49 -12.19
N ALA A 99 -3.25 15.58 -11.33
CA ALA A 99 -2.57 14.34 -11.68
C ALA A 99 -3.55 13.16 -11.55
N ASN A 100 -4.34 12.95 -12.60
CA ASN A 100 -5.35 11.88 -12.66
C ASN A 100 -5.04 10.91 -13.80
N TYR A 101 -5.58 9.69 -13.73
CA TYR A 101 -5.32 8.69 -14.76
C TYR A 101 -5.90 9.07 -16.13
N ASP A 102 -7.13 9.58 -16.13
CA ASP A 102 -7.82 10.11 -17.31
C ASP A 102 -8.67 11.34 -16.93
N ASP A 103 -9.41 11.86 -17.92
CA ASP A 103 -10.32 13.00 -17.81
C ASP A 103 -11.78 12.59 -17.58
N LYS A 104 -12.04 11.29 -17.36
CA LYS A 104 -13.40 10.77 -17.25
C LYS A 104 -14.00 11.13 -15.89
N PRO A 105 -15.33 11.12 -15.79
CA PRO A 105 -16.02 11.22 -14.51
C PRO A 105 -15.51 10.23 -13.48
N GLY A 106 -15.58 10.61 -12.21
CA GLY A 106 -15.27 9.75 -11.08
C GLY A 106 -16.33 8.65 -10.87
N TYR A 107 -16.36 8.10 -9.66
CA TYR A 107 -17.31 7.06 -9.27
C TYR A 107 -18.76 7.52 -9.41
N ALA A 108 -19.02 8.81 -9.23
CA ALA A 108 -20.37 9.37 -9.36
C ALA A 108 -20.86 9.51 -10.81
N GLY A 109 -20.01 9.32 -11.81
CA GLY A 109 -20.39 9.47 -13.22
C GLY A 109 -20.69 10.92 -13.64
N VAL A 110 -20.32 11.91 -12.83
CA VAL A 110 -20.51 13.33 -13.12
C VAL A 110 -19.23 13.95 -13.68
N PRO A 111 -19.26 14.60 -14.86
CA PRO A 111 -18.11 15.33 -15.40
C PRO A 111 -17.59 16.38 -14.42
N ASN A 112 -16.28 16.60 -14.42
CA ASN A 112 -15.66 17.56 -13.52
C ASN A 112 -15.33 18.87 -14.27
N PRO A 113 -16.11 19.95 -14.07
CA PRO A 113 -15.89 21.22 -14.77
C PRO A 113 -14.55 21.87 -14.41
N LEU A 114 -13.90 21.44 -13.31
CA LEU A 114 -12.57 21.90 -12.95
C LEU A 114 -11.54 21.59 -14.04
N TYR A 115 -11.71 20.51 -14.81
CA TYR A 115 -10.73 20.09 -15.81
C TYR A 115 -10.62 21.04 -17.01
N GLU A 116 -11.67 21.83 -17.24
CA GLU A 116 -11.74 22.78 -18.36
C GLU A 116 -11.46 24.23 -17.90
N ARG A 117 -11.26 24.45 -16.60
CA ARG A 117 -11.10 25.78 -16.04
C ARG A 117 -9.73 26.38 -16.40
N GLU A 118 -9.71 27.66 -16.72
CA GLU A 118 -8.47 28.41 -16.88
C GLU A 118 -7.62 28.34 -15.59
N GLY A 119 -6.29 28.26 -15.74
CA GLY A 119 -5.36 28.06 -14.62
C GLY A 119 -5.23 26.62 -14.15
N VAL A 120 -5.92 25.66 -14.80
CA VAL A 120 -5.81 24.23 -14.51
C VAL A 120 -4.94 23.53 -15.55
N ILE A 121 -3.96 22.77 -15.07
CA ILE A 121 -3.10 21.88 -15.87
C ILE A 121 -3.50 20.44 -15.54
N LEU A 122 -4.27 19.81 -16.43
CA LEU A 122 -4.61 18.39 -16.32
C LEU A 122 -3.49 17.53 -16.92
N MET A 123 -2.87 16.70 -16.08
CA MET A 123 -1.82 15.75 -16.45
C MET A 123 -2.36 14.32 -16.35
N THR A 124 -2.79 13.77 -17.48
CA THR A 124 -3.33 12.41 -17.54
C THR A 124 -2.25 11.32 -17.51
N GLY A 125 -2.62 10.15 -17.00
CA GLY A 125 -1.78 8.95 -16.89
C GLY A 125 -1.41 8.59 -15.46
N ASP A 126 -0.49 7.63 -15.31
CA ASP A 126 -0.03 7.17 -13.99
C ASP A 126 0.47 8.34 -13.13
N ALA A 127 -0.17 8.57 -11.98
CA ALA A 127 0.17 9.66 -11.08
C ALA A 127 1.63 9.57 -10.59
N GLY A 128 2.17 8.37 -10.40
CA GLY A 128 3.58 8.17 -10.07
C GLY A 128 4.51 8.75 -11.13
N LYS A 129 4.25 8.48 -12.42
CA LYS A 129 5.00 9.06 -13.55
C LYS A 129 4.77 10.55 -13.70
N THR A 130 3.59 11.05 -13.36
CA THR A 130 3.30 12.49 -13.35
C THR A 130 4.16 13.19 -12.28
N PHE A 131 4.26 12.61 -11.08
CA PHE A 131 5.11 13.15 -10.03
C PHE A 131 6.61 13.05 -10.35
N ASP A 132 7.06 12.03 -11.08
CA ASP A 132 8.45 11.98 -11.58
C ASP A 132 8.72 13.17 -12.52
N ARG A 133 7.78 13.50 -13.41
CA ARG A 133 7.88 14.67 -14.30
C ARG A 133 7.86 15.99 -13.51
N LEU A 134 6.97 16.12 -12.53
CA LEU A 134 6.90 17.32 -11.68
C LEU A 134 8.18 17.53 -10.88
N LEU A 135 8.75 16.46 -10.32
CA LEU A 135 10.05 16.48 -9.65
C LEU A 135 11.16 16.94 -10.61
N ALA A 136 11.20 16.37 -11.81
CA ALA A 136 12.18 16.74 -12.82
C ALA A 136 12.06 18.22 -13.22
N TYR A 137 10.83 18.70 -13.48
CA TYR A 137 10.56 20.12 -13.76
C TYR A 137 10.97 21.03 -12.61
N ALA A 138 10.68 20.65 -11.37
CA ALA A 138 11.11 21.39 -10.21
C ALA A 138 12.65 21.41 -10.12
N GLN A 139 13.34 20.29 -10.38
CA GLN A 139 14.80 20.19 -10.35
C GLN A 139 15.51 20.85 -11.54
N GLY A 140 14.79 21.19 -12.62
CA GLY A 140 15.38 21.73 -13.85
C GLY A 140 16.04 20.65 -14.72
N GLU A 141 15.68 19.38 -14.53
CA GLU A 141 16.24 18.23 -15.24
C GLU A 141 15.14 17.45 -16.00
N SER A 142 15.54 16.52 -16.88
CA SER A 142 14.63 15.60 -17.59
C SER A 142 14.80 14.19 -17.00
N PRO A 143 13.72 13.42 -16.70
CA PRO A 143 13.81 12.29 -15.79
C PRO A 143 14.50 11.05 -16.39
N ALA A 144 15.43 10.45 -15.63
CA ALA A 144 16.05 9.16 -15.89
C ALA A 144 15.45 8.05 -14.99
N ALA A 145 15.47 6.80 -15.48
CA ALA A 145 14.81 5.64 -14.87
C ALA A 145 15.56 5.04 -13.65
N PRO A 146 14.87 4.34 -12.72
CA PRO A 146 15.50 3.78 -11.51
C PRO A 146 16.27 2.47 -11.78
N ALA A 147 17.32 2.24 -10.98
CA ALA A 147 18.23 1.10 -11.04
C ALA A 147 17.75 -0.15 -10.27
N ALA A 148 18.23 -1.32 -10.70
CA ALA A 148 17.78 -2.66 -10.29
C ALA A 148 18.32 -3.14 -8.92
N ALA A 149 17.47 -3.89 -8.21
CA ALA A 149 17.73 -4.53 -6.91
C ALA A 149 18.55 -5.84 -7.02
N PRO A 150 19.21 -6.30 -5.94
CA PRO A 150 20.14 -7.43 -5.97
C PRO A 150 19.46 -8.79 -6.14
N ALA A 151 20.24 -9.79 -6.55
CA ALA A 151 19.78 -11.13 -6.90
C ALA A 151 19.45 -12.00 -5.67
N VAL A 152 18.25 -12.56 -5.68
CA VAL A 152 17.70 -13.53 -4.72
C VAL A 152 18.48 -14.85 -4.77
N SER A 153 18.90 -15.37 -3.61
CA SER A 153 19.48 -16.71 -3.45
C SER A 153 18.55 -17.62 -2.64
N GLY A 154 18.07 -18.71 -3.24
CA GLY A 154 17.25 -19.74 -2.56
C GLY A 154 16.70 -20.77 -3.56
N GLY A 155 16.63 -22.04 -3.17
CA GLY A 155 16.40 -23.21 -4.04
C GLY A 155 15.11 -23.17 -4.87
N ALA A 156 15.22 -22.68 -6.10
CA ALA A 156 14.10 -22.47 -7.03
C ALA A 156 13.25 -23.72 -7.28
N ASP A 157 13.88 -24.90 -7.29
CA ASP A 157 13.20 -26.18 -7.56
C ASP A 157 12.24 -26.58 -6.42
N GLN A 158 12.59 -26.28 -5.17
CA GLN A 158 11.76 -26.59 -4.01
C GLN A 158 10.55 -25.64 -3.93
N VAL A 159 10.75 -24.37 -4.26
CA VAL A 159 9.67 -23.36 -4.31
C VAL A 159 8.62 -23.75 -5.36
N ASP A 160 9.07 -24.12 -6.55
CA ASP A 160 8.17 -24.49 -7.66
C ASP A 160 7.29 -25.71 -7.32
N MET A 161 7.88 -26.72 -6.67
CA MET A 161 7.13 -27.90 -6.22
C MET A 161 6.04 -27.54 -5.19
N VAL A 162 6.40 -26.79 -4.15
CA VAL A 162 5.45 -26.42 -3.08
C VAL A 162 4.32 -25.53 -3.60
N LEU A 163 4.62 -24.57 -4.49
CA LEU A 163 3.59 -23.70 -5.09
C LEU A 163 2.59 -24.46 -5.96
N LYS A 164 3.02 -25.52 -6.66
CA LYS A 164 2.15 -26.32 -7.54
C LYS A 164 1.24 -27.26 -6.75
N GLU A 165 1.72 -27.78 -5.62
CA GLU A 165 1.01 -28.79 -4.83
C GLU A 165 0.04 -28.18 -3.81
N ALA A 166 0.31 -26.95 -3.34
CA ALA A 166 -0.47 -26.35 -2.26
C ALA A 166 -1.94 -26.11 -2.65
N LYS A 167 -2.86 -26.55 -1.77
CA LYS A 167 -4.31 -26.36 -1.93
C LYS A 167 -4.92 -25.46 -0.86
N ASN A 168 -4.31 -25.38 0.32
CA ASN A 168 -4.68 -24.44 1.37
C ASN A 168 -3.51 -23.49 1.63
N VAL A 169 -3.61 -22.24 1.17
CA VAL A 169 -2.53 -21.24 1.26
C VAL A 169 -2.94 -20.06 2.12
N ILE A 170 -2.11 -19.71 3.09
CA ILE A 170 -2.31 -18.51 3.91
C ILE A 170 -1.21 -17.50 3.59
N ILE A 171 -1.61 -16.29 3.17
CA ILE A 171 -0.70 -15.18 2.90
C ILE A 171 -0.62 -14.31 4.16
N VAL A 172 0.59 -14.04 4.64
CA VAL A 172 0.85 -13.20 5.82
C VAL A 172 1.58 -11.94 5.38
N PRO A 173 0.88 -10.83 5.12
CA PRO A 173 1.48 -9.57 4.73
C PRO A 173 2.09 -8.84 5.94
N GLY A 174 3.14 -8.09 5.69
CA GLY A 174 3.78 -7.21 6.68
C GLY A 174 4.33 -5.93 6.05
N TYR A 175 5.05 -5.15 6.86
CA TYR A 175 5.53 -3.82 6.47
C TYR A 175 6.41 -3.82 5.21
N GLY A 176 7.19 -4.87 4.97
CA GLY A 176 8.01 -4.96 3.75
C GLY A 176 7.18 -5.04 2.45
N MET A 177 5.96 -5.58 2.50
CA MET A 177 5.02 -5.54 1.36
C MET A 177 4.63 -4.08 1.04
N ALA A 178 4.41 -3.30 2.09
CA ALA A 178 4.01 -1.90 2.05
C ALA A 178 5.11 -1.03 1.44
N LEU A 179 6.34 -1.15 1.96
CA LEU A 179 7.52 -0.46 1.44
C LEU A 179 7.77 -0.74 -0.04
N ALA A 180 7.56 -1.99 -0.47
CA ALA A 180 7.78 -2.41 -1.84
C ALA A 180 6.57 -2.14 -2.76
N GLN A 181 5.46 -1.63 -2.22
CA GLN A 181 4.19 -1.44 -2.94
C GLN A 181 3.77 -2.70 -3.70
N ALA A 182 3.85 -3.84 -3.02
CA ALA A 182 3.69 -5.16 -3.62
C ALA A 182 2.23 -5.68 -3.59
N GLN A 183 1.29 -4.97 -2.98
CA GLN A 183 -0.10 -5.40 -2.74
C GLN A 183 -0.82 -5.90 -4.00
N HIS A 184 -0.64 -5.23 -5.14
CA HIS A 184 -1.23 -5.67 -6.41
C HIS A 184 -0.63 -6.98 -6.93
N LYS A 185 0.67 -7.20 -6.72
CA LYS A 185 1.35 -8.45 -7.10
C LYS A 185 0.97 -9.59 -6.16
N VAL A 186 0.77 -9.30 -4.88
CA VAL A 186 0.23 -10.28 -3.93
C VAL A 186 -1.15 -10.76 -4.39
N LYS A 187 -2.06 -9.84 -4.75
CA LYS A 187 -3.36 -10.20 -5.31
C LYS A 187 -3.24 -10.98 -6.62
N GLN A 188 -2.36 -10.57 -7.53
CA GLN A 188 -2.11 -11.30 -8.78
C GLN A 188 -1.62 -12.74 -8.52
N LEU A 189 -0.72 -12.95 -7.56
CA LEU A 189 -0.26 -14.28 -7.18
C LEU A 189 -1.42 -15.10 -6.59
N ALA A 190 -2.23 -14.51 -5.71
CA ALA A 190 -3.40 -15.16 -5.14
C ALA A 190 -4.39 -15.60 -6.22
N ASP A 191 -4.74 -14.72 -7.16
CA ASP A 191 -5.64 -15.02 -8.27
C ASP A 191 -5.15 -16.19 -9.13
N LEU A 192 -3.84 -16.24 -9.38
CA LEU A 192 -3.23 -17.34 -10.13
C LEU A 192 -3.32 -18.67 -9.37
N LEU A 193 -3.07 -18.66 -8.07
CA LEU A 193 -3.20 -19.86 -7.23
C LEU A 193 -4.67 -20.31 -7.10
N GLU A 194 -5.61 -19.37 -6.94
CA GLU A 194 -7.06 -19.64 -6.93
C GLU A 194 -7.52 -20.26 -8.27
N SER A 195 -7.02 -19.76 -9.40
CA SER A 195 -7.31 -20.33 -10.72
C SER A 195 -6.84 -21.79 -10.87
N ARG A 196 -5.89 -22.23 -10.04
CA ARG A 196 -5.39 -23.62 -9.95
C ARG A 196 -6.08 -24.44 -8.86
N GLY A 197 -7.14 -23.90 -8.27
CA GLY A 197 -7.98 -24.53 -7.26
C GLY A 197 -7.39 -24.51 -5.85
N ALA A 198 -6.45 -23.61 -5.55
CA ALA A 198 -6.05 -23.34 -4.18
C ALA A 198 -7.08 -22.43 -3.50
N LYS A 199 -7.32 -22.65 -2.21
CA LYS A 199 -8.03 -21.72 -1.33
C LYS A 199 -7.02 -20.75 -0.73
N ILE A 200 -7.24 -19.45 -0.91
CA ILE A 200 -6.38 -18.41 -0.36
C ILE A 200 -7.07 -17.73 0.82
N SER A 201 -6.31 -17.46 1.87
CA SER A 201 -6.74 -16.62 2.98
C SER A 201 -5.59 -15.70 3.40
N TYR A 202 -5.91 -14.52 3.91
CA TYR A 202 -4.92 -13.53 4.35
C TYR A 202 -4.94 -13.45 5.87
N GLY A 203 -3.85 -13.82 6.52
CA GLY A 203 -3.71 -13.70 7.96
C GLY A 203 -3.22 -12.32 8.36
N ILE A 204 -4.11 -11.49 8.92
CA ILE A 204 -3.78 -10.11 9.29
C ILE A 204 -3.47 -10.03 10.78
N HIS A 205 -2.22 -9.72 11.09
CA HIS A 205 -1.83 -9.40 12.46
C HIS A 205 -2.27 -7.96 12.82
N PRO A 206 -2.84 -7.70 14.01
CA PRO A 206 -3.39 -6.39 14.37
C PRO A 206 -2.36 -5.24 14.32
N VAL A 207 -1.09 -5.55 14.52
CA VAL A 207 0.02 -4.57 14.44
C VAL A 207 0.95 -4.81 13.24
N ALA A 208 0.51 -5.55 12.22
CA ALA A 208 1.26 -5.65 10.97
C ALA A 208 1.36 -4.27 10.29
N GLY A 209 2.59 -3.85 9.98
CA GLY A 209 2.87 -2.55 9.36
C GLY A 209 3.41 -1.52 10.35
N ARG A 210 2.93 -0.29 10.23
CA ARG A 210 3.31 0.86 11.08
C ARG A 210 2.11 1.61 11.65
N MET A 211 0.89 1.13 11.38
CA MET A 211 -0.32 1.71 11.93
C MET A 211 -1.47 0.68 11.97
N PRO A 212 -2.51 0.88 12.79
CA PRO A 212 -3.67 0.01 12.81
C PRO A 212 -4.34 -0.09 11.42
N GLY A 213 -4.71 -1.29 11.00
CA GLY A 213 -5.41 -1.53 9.73
C GLY A 213 -4.57 -1.35 8.47
N HIS A 214 -3.25 -1.14 8.60
CA HIS A 214 -2.35 -0.84 7.48
C HIS A 214 -2.45 -1.89 6.36
N MET A 215 -2.34 -3.18 6.69
CA MET A 215 -2.44 -4.25 5.68
C MET A 215 -3.84 -4.34 5.06
N ASN A 216 -4.90 -4.07 5.84
CA ASN A 216 -6.27 -4.06 5.33
C ASN A 216 -6.46 -3.00 4.25
N VAL A 217 -5.91 -1.80 4.46
CA VAL A 217 -6.00 -0.68 3.51
C VAL A 217 -5.32 -1.03 2.19
N LEU A 218 -4.08 -1.54 2.23
CA LEU A 218 -3.32 -1.89 1.02
C LEU A 218 -3.95 -3.08 0.27
N LEU A 219 -4.45 -4.09 0.98
CA LEU A 219 -5.11 -5.21 0.32
C LEU A 219 -6.48 -4.81 -0.24
N ALA A 220 -7.21 -3.91 0.42
CA ALA A 220 -8.43 -3.33 -0.11
C ALA A 220 -8.16 -2.47 -1.36
N GLU A 221 -7.05 -1.71 -1.39
CA GLU A 221 -6.58 -1.01 -2.59
C GLU A 221 -6.34 -1.97 -3.76
N ALA A 222 -5.77 -3.15 -3.49
CA ALA A 222 -5.52 -4.19 -4.47
C ALA A 222 -6.77 -4.97 -4.91
N ASN A 223 -7.96 -4.65 -4.41
CA ASN A 223 -9.22 -5.40 -4.63
C ASN A 223 -9.20 -6.82 -4.04
N VAL A 224 -8.61 -7.01 -2.86
CA VAL A 224 -8.79 -8.25 -2.09
C VAL A 224 -10.13 -8.20 -1.37
N ASP A 225 -10.92 -9.27 -1.49
CA ASP A 225 -12.21 -9.38 -0.80
C ASP A 225 -12.03 -9.42 0.71
N TYR A 226 -12.83 -8.62 1.43
CA TYR A 226 -12.78 -8.51 2.89
C TYR A 226 -13.00 -9.85 3.60
N GLU A 227 -13.81 -10.74 3.03
CA GLU A 227 -14.07 -12.08 3.61
C GLU A 227 -12.81 -12.95 3.68
N ASN A 228 -11.82 -12.67 2.82
CA ASN A 228 -10.54 -13.37 2.82
C ASN A 228 -9.52 -12.73 3.78
N LEU A 229 -9.79 -11.53 4.32
CA LEU A 229 -8.94 -10.84 5.29
C LEU A 229 -9.30 -11.31 6.71
N LEU A 230 -8.61 -12.35 7.18
CA LEU A 230 -8.88 -12.98 8.45
C LEU A 230 -8.06 -12.35 9.57
N GLU A 231 -8.74 -11.95 10.64
CA GLU A 231 -8.08 -11.51 11.88
C GLU A 231 -7.32 -12.66 12.55
N MET A 232 -6.30 -12.30 13.33
CA MET A 232 -5.37 -13.24 13.98
C MET A 232 -6.07 -14.38 14.74
N ASP A 233 -7.12 -14.09 15.52
CA ASP A 233 -7.82 -15.11 16.31
C ASP A 233 -8.59 -16.12 15.44
N VAL A 234 -9.02 -15.70 14.24
CA VAL A 234 -9.73 -16.55 13.27
C VAL A 234 -8.75 -17.39 12.47
N VAL A 235 -7.64 -16.80 12.01
CA VAL A 235 -6.67 -17.49 11.14
C VAL A 235 -5.73 -18.41 11.92
N ASN A 236 -5.45 -18.13 13.19
CA ASN A 236 -4.46 -18.89 13.97
C ASN A 236 -4.75 -20.41 14.03
N PRO A 237 -5.99 -20.86 14.29
CA PRO A 237 -6.33 -22.29 14.25
C PRO A 237 -6.15 -22.95 12.87
N MET A 238 -6.07 -22.17 11.79
CA MET A 238 -6.00 -22.67 10.41
C MET A 238 -4.56 -22.98 9.97
N PHE A 239 -3.53 -22.45 10.65
CA PHE A 239 -2.14 -22.62 10.22
C PHE A 239 -1.69 -24.09 10.22
N ALA A 240 -2.11 -24.88 11.21
CA ALA A 240 -1.78 -26.31 11.28
C ALA A 240 -2.29 -27.12 10.07
N GLU A 241 -3.35 -26.65 9.41
CA GLU A 241 -3.95 -27.27 8.22
C GLU A 241 -3.48 -26.62 6.91
N ALA A 242 -2.67 -25.56 6.97
CA ALA A 242 -2.17 -24.88 5.78
C ALA A 242 -1.07 -25.72 5.12
N ASP A 243 -1.20 -25.91 3.80
CA ASP A 243 -0.17 -26.58 2.99
C ASP A 243 1.04 -25.67 2.76
N LEU A 244 0.77 -24.37 2.65
CA LEU A 244 1.76 -23.34 2.43
C LEU A 244 1.36 -22.04 3.14
N VAL A 245 2.33 -21.43 3.83
CA VAL A 245 2.25 -20.03 4.25
C VAL A 245 3.23 -19.20 3.44
N ILE A 246 2.79 -18.07 2.89
CA ILE A 246 3.65 -17.10 2.21
C ILE A 246 3.73 -15.85 3.08
N VAL A 247 4.86 -15.64 3.74
CA VAL A 247 5.12 -14.44 4.55
C VAL A 247 5.76 -13.37 3.66
N ILE A 248 5.19 -12.17 3.62
CA ILE A 248 5.61 -11.10 2.71
C ILE A 248 5.94 -9.85 3.51
N GLY A 249 7.24 -9.62 3.74
CA GLY A 249 7.70 -8.45 4.48
C GLY A 249 7.26 -8.41 5.94
N ALA A 250 6.93 -9.55 6.54
CA ALA A 250 6.56 -9.68 7.95
C ALA A 250 7.70 -10.35 8.74
N ASN A 251 8.03 -9.81 9.92
CA ASN A 251 9.09 -10.34 10.77
C ASN A 251 8.58 -10.58 12.19
N ASP A 252 8.49 -9.54 13.02
CA ASP A 252 8.14 -9.68 14.45
C ASP A 252 6.78 -10.36 14.67
N VAL A 253 5.79 -10.07 13.82
CA VAL A 253 4.41 -10.58 13.91
C VAL A 253 4.26 -12.08 13.64
N VAL A 254 5.32 -12.73 13.12
CA VAL A 254 5.38 -14.18 12.91
C VAL A 254 6.52 -14.83 13.72
N ASN A 255 7.17 -14.09 14.63
CA ASN A 255 8.38 -14.55 15.31
C ASN A 255 8.05 -15.41 16.55
N PRO A 256 8.31 -16.74 16.54
CA PRO A 256 8.00 -17.63 17.67
C PRO A 256 8.76 -17.28 18.96
N ALA A 257 9.84 -16.50 18.86
CA ALA A 257 10.57 -16.01 20.03
C ALA A 257 9.68 -15.18 20.98
N ALA A 258 8.57 -14.60 20.50
CA ALA A 258 7.59 -13.93 21.35
C ALA A 258 7.03 -14.83 22.47
N ASN A 259 7.00 -16.16 22.26
CA ASN A 259 6.48 -17.11 23.25
C ASN A 259 7.54 -17.63 24.23
N THR A 260 8.83 -17.47 23.94
CA THR A 260 9.92 -18.18 24.65
C THR A 260 11.07 -17.29 25.11
N ALA A 261 11.31 -16.16 24.45
CA ALA A 261 12.45 -15.29 24.71
C ALA A 261 12.13 -14.23 25.79
N GLU A 262 12.06 -14.68 27.05
CA GLU A 262 11.87 -13.80 28.22
C GLU A 262 12.84 -12.62 28.22
N GLY A 263 12.33 -11.43 28.56
CA GLY A 263 13.13 -10.20 28.64
C GLY A 263 13.35 -9.49 27.30
N THR A 264 12.84 -10.03 26.18
CA THR A 264 12.85 -9.34 24.88
C THR A 264 11.62 -8.43 24.70
N PRO A 265 11.68 -7.39 23.85
CA PRO A 265 10.55 -6.50 23.59
C PRO A 265 9.30 -7.18 22.99
N ILE A 266 9.45 -8.37 22.41
CA ILE A 266 8.35 -9.14 21.82
C ILE A 266 7.82 -10.23 22.75
N TYR A 267 8.40 -10.42 23.93
CA TYR A 267 7.94 -11.47 24.84
C TYR A 267 6.50 -11.22 25.30
N GLY A 268 5.64 -12.22 25.12
CA GLY A 268 4.21 -12.13 25.42
C GLY A 268 3.37 -11.42 24.36
N MET A 269 3.97 -10.92 23.27
CA MET A 269 3.22 -10.41 22.12
C MET A 269 2.51 -11.59 21.44
N PRO A 270 1.18 -11.54 21.25
CA PRO A 270 0.50 -12.49 20.36
C PRO A 270 1.14 -12.45 18.97
N ILE A 271 1.25 -13.60 18.31
CA ILE A 271 1.80 -13.71 16.96
C ILE A 271 0.88 -14.55 16.07
N LEU A 272 1.05 -14.41 14.76
CA LEU A 272 0.52 -15.37 13.80
C LEU A 272 1.35 -16.66 13.89
N LYS A 273 0.68 -17.79 14.15
CA LYS A 273 1.31 -19.11 14.33
C LYS A 273 1.71 -19.76 13.00
N ALA A 274 2.37 -18.99 12.14
CA ALA A 274 2.83 -19.44 10.82
C ALA A 274 3.77 -20.65 10.93
N ASP A 275 4.46 -20.82 12.06
CA ASP A 275 5.32 -21.96 12.39
C ASP A 275 4.58 -23.29 12.54
N GLU A 276 3.24 -23.31 12.60
CA GLU A 276 2.46 -24.55 12.61
C GLU A 276 2.22 -25.10 11.20
N ALA A 277 2.47 -24.33 10.14
CA ALA A 277 2.20 -24.74 8.76
C ALA A 277 3.21 -25.74 8.19
N LYS A 278 2.77 -26.52 7.18
CA LYS A 278 3.61 -27.57 6.56
C LYS A 278 4.84 -26.99 5.85
N ASN A 279 4.64 -26.02 4.97
CA ASN A 279 5.71 -25.32 4.27
C ASN A 279 5.55 -23.81 4.43
N ILE A 280 6.66 -23.08 4.43
CA ILE A 280 6.64 -21.63 4.59
C ILE A 280 7.61 -21.01 3.58
N ILE A 281 7.16 -20.02 2.82
CA ILE A 281 8.01 -19.19 1.98
C ILE A 281 8.12 -17.81 2.62
N ILE A 282 9.34 -17.35 2.90
CA ILE A 282 9.61 -16.03 3.47
C ILE A 282 10.13 -15.09 2.37
N CYS A 283 9.35 -14.07 2.05
CA CYS A 283 9.68 -13.02 1.08
C CYS A 283 10.02 -11.72 1.82
N ASN A 284 11.18 -11.71 2.48
CA ASN A 284 11.70 -10.56 3.22
C ASN A 284 12.98 -10.03 2.57
N TYR A 285 13.32 -8.77 2.83
CA TYR A 285 14.48 -8.14 2.20
C TYR A 285 15.80 -8.83 2.56
N ASP A 286 16.00 -9.11 3.85
CA ASP A 286 17.10 -9.88 4.40
C ASP A 286 16.61 -10.74 5.58
N ASP A 287 17.53 -11.42 6.26
CA ASP A 287 17.28 -12.25 7.44
C ASP A 287 17.45 -11.50 8.77
N LYS A 288 17.64 -10.18 8.73
CA LYS A 288 17.89 -9.37 9.93
C LYS A 288 16.63 -9.18 10.77
N PRO A 289 16.78 -8.84 12.06
CA PRO A 289 15.65 -8.49 12.93
C PRO A 289 14.71 -7.43 12.38
N GLY A 290 13.45 -7.52 12.80
CA GLY A 290 12.42 -6.51 12.53
C GLY A 290 12.54 -5.28 13.42
N TYR A 291 11.39 -4.68 13.74
CA TYR A 291 11.32 -3.47 14.56
C TYR A 291 11.81 -3.73 15.99
N ALA A 292 11.53 -4.91 16.53
CA ALA A 292 11.91 -5.28 17.88
C ALA A 292 13.41 -5.53 18.10
N GLY A 293 14.20 -5.67 17.03
CA GLY A 293 15.63 -5.98 17.14
C GLY A 293 15.95 -7.39 17.64
N VAL A 294 15.00 -8.33 17.56
CA VAL A 294 15.15 -9.73 17.95
C VAL A 294 15.22 -10.62 16.70
N ASP A 295 16.18 -11.54 16.65
CA ASP A 295 16.31 -12.51 15.56
C ASP A 295 15.05 -13.38 15.45
N ASN A 296 14.66 -13.71 14.21
CA ASN A 296 13.46 -14.50 13.98
C ASN A 296 13.76 -15.99 13.97
N THR A 297 13.33 -16.68 15.04
CA THR A 297 13.55 -18.13 15.18
C THR A 297 12.80 -18.94 14.14
N LEU A 298 11.79 -18.38 13.47
CA LEU A 298 11.10 -19.01 12.35
C LEU A 298 12.06 -19.34 11.22
N TYR A 299 13.04 -18.48 10.92
CA TYR A 299 13.89 -18.63 9.72
C TYR A 299 14.76 -19.89 9.75
N GLY A 300 15.05 -20.41 10.95
CA GLY A 300 15.80 -21.66 11.14
C GLY A 300 14.94 -22.92 11.14
N ARG A 301 13.61 -22.82 11.05
CA ARG A 301 12.70 -23.96 11.12
C ARG A 301 12.80 -24.82 9.85
N PRO A 302 12.90 -26.16 9.95
CA PRO A 302 12.78 -27.03 8.79
C PRO A 302 11.47 -26.80 8.00
N GLY A 303 11.55 -26.81 6.66
CA GLY A 303 10.38 -26.53 5.80
C GLY A 303 10.16 -25.04 5.48
N VAL A 304 11.02 -24.16 6.02
CA VAL A 304 11.08 -22.75 5.62
C VAL A 304 11.99 -22.58 4.42
N ILE A 305 11.51 -21.85 3.41
CA ILE A 305 12.22 -21.49 2.20
C ILE A 305 12.37 -19.97 2.16
N MET A 306 13.60 -19.49 2.26
CA MET A 306 13.90 -18.06 2.22
C MET A 306 14.01 -17.59 0.77
N MET A 307 13.19 -16.60 0.39
CA MET A 307 13.27 -15.87 -0.86
C MET A 307 13.62 -14.42 -0.56
N LEU A 308 14.91 -14.19 -0.25
CA LEU A 308 15.37 -12.87 0.19
C LEU A 308 15.44 -11.86 -0.95
N GLY A 309 14.97 -10.65 -0.70
CA GLY A 309 15.02 -9.52 -1.62
C GLY A 309 13.80 -8.62 -1.49
N ASP A 310 13.72 -7.59 -2.34
CA ASP A 310 12.56 -6.71 -2.40
C ASP A 310 11.25 -7.53 -2.56
N ALA A 311 10.22 -7.19 -1.78
CA ALA A 311 8.97 -7.95 -1.76
C ALA A 311 8.27 -7.91 -3.12
N SER A 312 8.35 -6.80 -3.85
CA SER A 312 7.80 -6.69 -5.21
C SER A 312 8.51 -7.63 -6.19
N ALA A 313 9.84 -7.68 -6.11
CA ALA A 313 10.66 -8.53 -6.99
C ALA A 313 10.51 -10.03 -6.67
N THR A 314 10.34 -10.39 -5.41
CA THR A 314 10.10 -11.80 -5.01
C THR A 314 8.70 -12.25 -5.42
N MET A 315 7.68 -11.38 -5.34
CA MET A 315 6.35 -11.67 -5.88
C MET A 315 6.39 -11.91 -7.40
N ASP A 316 7.11 -11.10 -8.18
CA ASP A 316 7.24 -11.32 -9.64
C ASP A 316 7.79 -12.71 -9.96
N LYS A 317 8.76 -13.18 -9.16
CA LYS A 317 9.34 -14.52 -9.33
C LYS A 317 8.36 -15.63 -9.02
N LEU A 318 7.61 -15.50 -7.92
CA LEU A 318 6.56 -16.46 -7.57
C LEU A 318 5.49 -16.52 -8.66
N ILE A 319 5.04 -15.36 -9.14
CA ILE A 319 4.08 -15.26 -10.25
C ILE A 319 4.62 -15.98 -11.49
N ALA A 320 5.88 -15.73 -11.86
CA ALA A 320 6.50 -16.38 -13.01
C ALA A 320 6.65 -17.90 -12.85
N MET A 321 6.86 -18.40 -11.63
CA MET A 321 6.89 -19.85 -11.35
C MET A 321 5.48 -20.46 -11.47
N VAL A 322 4.46 -19.78 -10.95
CA VAL A 322 3.06 -20.22 -11.06
C VAL A 322 2.51 -20.08 -12.48
N GLN A 323 3.09 -19.27 -13.36
CA GLN A 323 2.64 -19.19 -14.75
C GLN A 323 3.22 -20.27 -15.66
N LYS A 324 4.29 -20.95 -15.24
CA LYS A 324 4.84 -22.12 -15.93
C LYS A 324 3.97 -23.35 -15.73
#